data_AF-C0C509-F1
#
_entry.id   AF-C0C509-F1
#
_cell.length_a   1.000
_cell.length_b   1.000
_cell.length_c   1.000
_cell.angle_alpha   90.00
_cell.angle_beta   90.00
_cell.angle_gamma   90.00
#
_symmetry.space_group_name_H-M   'P 1'
#
loop_
_entity.id
_entity.type
_entity.pdbx_description
1 polymer ?
#
loop_
_entity_poly.entity_id
_entity_poly.type
_entity_poly.pdbx_seq_one_letter_code
_entity_poly.pdbx_strand_id
1 'polypeptide(L)' 'MVKEIERAGIPVVHIATVVPISLTIGANRIVPAVGIPYPLGDPNLGEEKSRKIRRELVERALGALMTPVEEQTVFEK' A
#
# COMPACT_ATOMS: atom_id res chain seq x y z
N MET A 1 9.58 10.02 1.64
CA MET A 1 10.32 8.78 1.95
C MET A 1 10.25 7.77 0.80
N VAL A 2 9.08 7.24 0.45
CA VAL A 2 8.94 6.20 -0.61
C VAL A 2 9.57 6.59 -1.96
N LYS A 3 9.32 7.82 -2.45
CA LYS A 3 9.95 8.34 -3.67
C LYS A 3 11.48 8.27 -3.66
N GLU A 4 12.09 8.60 -2.52
CA GLU A 4 13.55 8.65 -2.40
C GLU A 4 14.17 7.26 -2.22
N ILE A 5 13.46 6.33 -1.57
CA ILE A 5 13.86 4.90 -1.51
C ILE A 5 13.89 4.33 -2.93
N GLU A 6 12.86 4.62 -3.73
CA GLU A 6 12.79 4.12 -5.09
C GLU A 6 13.81 4.77 -6.03
N ARG A 7 14.10 6.06 -5.83
CA ARG A 7 15.21 6.76 -6.51
C ARG A 7 16.57 6.09 -6.26
N ALA A 8 16.76 5.49 -5.08
CA ALA A 8 17.96 4.72 -4.76
C ALA A 8 18.01 3.32 -5.40
N GLY A 9 17.02 2.98 -6.25
CA GLY A 9 16.95 1.70 -6.94
C GLY A 9 16.34 0.56 -6.12
N ILE A 10 15.69 0.88 -4.99
CA ILE A 10 15.04 -0.10 -4.12
C ILE A 10 13.52 -0.01 -4.35
N PRO A 11 12.88 -1.05 -4.93
CA PRO A 11 11.43 -1.09 -5.05
C PRO A 11 10.76 -0.88 -3.68
N VAL A 12 9.72 -0.05 -3.64
CA VAL A 12 8.95 0.21 -2.43
C VAL A 12 7.48 0.36 -2.77
N VAL A 13 6.61 -0.02 -1.83
CA VAL A 13 5.16 0.15 -1.96
C VAL A 13 4.66 1.01 -0.83
N HIS A 14 3.84 2.00 -1.17
CA HIS A 14 3.19 2.86 -0.19
C HIS A 14 1.79 2.33 0.11
N ILE A 15 1.60 1.69 1.26
CA ILE A 15 0.27 1.35 1.77
C ILE A 15 -0.29 2.57 2.49
N ALA A 16 -1.30 3.22 1.91
CA ALA A 16 -1.82 4.49 2.43
C ALA A 16 -3.31 4.65 2.18
N THR A 17 -4.00 5.34 3.09
CA THR A 17 -5.45 5.56 2.99
C THR A 17 -5.77 6.74 2.08
N VAL A 18 -4.98 7.82 2.15
CA VAL A 18 -5.21 9.02 1.33
C VAL A 18 -4.40 8.91 0.05
N VAL A 19 -4.90 8.12 -0.90
CA VAL A 19 -4.28 7.88 -2.21
C VAL A 19 -3.92 9.19 -2.94
N PRO A 20 -4.77 10.24 -2.98
CA PRO A 20 -4.42 11.49 -3.65
C PRO A 20 -3.13 12.14 -3.13
N ILE A 21 -2.87 12.09 -1.82
CA ILE A 21 -1.63 12.65 -1.24
C ILE A 21 -0.41 11.85 -1.72
N SER A 22 -0.54 10.52 -1.80
CA SER A 22 0.53 9.64 -2.28
C SER A 22 0.87 9.91 -3.75
N LEU A 23 -0.15 10.21 -4.56
CA LEU A 23 0.03 10.62 -5.94
C LEU A 23 0.77 11.96 -6.01
N THR A 24 0.34 12.98 -5.28
CA THR A 24 0.96 14.32 -5.29
C THR A 24 2.45 14.30 -4.90
N ILE A 25 2.85 13.46 -3.95
CA ILE A 25 4.26 13.37 -3.53
C ILE A 25 5.14 12.51 -4.44
N GLY A 26 4.55 11.85 -5.45
CA GLY A 26 5.29 11.03 -6.41
C GLY A 26 5.60 9.61 -5.93
N ALA A 27 4.69 8.95 -5.20
CA ALA A 27 4.84 7.51 -4.93
C ALA A 27 4.51 6.69 -6.18
N ASN A 28 5.41 5.78 -6.57
CA ASN A 28 5.26 5.02 -7.82
C ASN A 28 4.33 3.80 -7.67
N ARG A 29 4.38 3.10 -6.53
CA ARG A 29 3.49 1.96 -6.24
C ARG A 29 2.65 2.27 -5.00
N ILE A 30 1.33 2.32 -5.16
CA ILE A 30 0.41 2.70 -4.10
C ILE A 30 -0.60 1.58 -3.89
N VAL A 31 -0.74 1.11 -2.66
CA VAL A 31 -1.78 0.17 -2.26
C VAL A 31 -2.76 0.90 -1.34
N PRO A 32 -4.05 1.02 -1.70
CA PRO A 32 -5.04 1.61 -0.81
C PRO A 32 -5.15 0.80 0.49
N ALA A 33 -5.12 1.49 1.64
CA ALA A 33 -5.46 0.91 2.93
C ALA A 33 -6.98 0.82 3.12
N VAL A 34 -7.41 0.16 4.21
CA VAL A 34 -8.84 -0.08 4.51
C VAL A 34 -9.56 1.20 4.94
N GLY A 35 -8.90 2.03 5.75
CA GLY A 35 -9.52 3.21 6.36
C GLY A 35 -8.49 4.11 7.02
N ILE A 36 -8.94 5.29 7.48
CA ILE A 36 -8.07 6.22 8.23
C ILE A 36 -7.81 5.66 9.62
N PRO A 37 -8.84 5.32 10.42
CA PRO A 37 -8.62 4.48 11.58
C PRO A 37 -8.26 3.07 11.12
N TYR A 38 -7.27 2.47 11.80
CA TYR A 38 -6.87 1.07 11.58
C TYR A 38 -6.57 0.76 10.10
N PRO A 39 -5.58 1.41 9.46
CA PRO A 39 -5.37 1.32 8.02
C PRO A 39 -5.14 -0.10 7.49
N LEU A 40 -4.66 -1.00 8.35
CA LEU A 40 -4.32 -2.38 8.00
C LEU A 40 -5.29 -3.42 8.57
N GLY A 41 -6.40 -3.05 9.20
CA GLY A 41 -7.30 -4.03 9.81
C GLY A 41 -8.56 -3.41 10.37
N ASP A 42 -9.37 -4.21 11.06
CA ASP A 42 -10.60 -3.74 11.69
C ASP A 42 -10.76 -4.39 13.06
N PRO A 43 -10.72 -3.62 14.17
CA PRO A 43 -10.89 -4.18 15.51
C PRO A 43 -12.32 -4.67 15.78
N ASN A 44 -13.32 -4.22 15.02
CA ASN A 44 -14.72 -4.60 15.21
C ASN A 44 -15.03 -6.02 14.69
N LEU A 45 -14.16 -6.59 13.86
CA LEU A 45 -14.35 -7.91 13.24
C LEU A 45 -13.70 -9.06 14.05
N GLY A 46 -13.05 -8.75 15.17
CA GLY A 46 -12.26 -9.70 15.96
C GLY A 46 -10.87 -9.97 15.37
N GLU A 47 -9.98 -10.57 16.17
CA GLU A 47 -8.55 -10.70 15.86
C GLU A 47 -8.28 -11.48 14.56
N GLU A 48 -8.98 -12.61 14.36
CA GLU A 48 -8.78 -13.48 13.20
C GLU A 48 -9.09 -12.76 11.88
N LYS A 49 -10.26 -12.11 11.79
CA LYS A 49 -10.67 -11.38 10.59
C LYS A 49 -9.78 -10.15 10.37
N SER A 50 -9.42 -9.43 11.43
CA SER A 50 -8.49 -8.31 11.37
C SER A 50 -7.11 -8.74 10.84
N ARG A 51 -6.63 -9.93 11.26
CA ARG A 51 -5.39 -10.53 10.76
C ARG A 51 -5.48 -10.93 9.29
N LYS A 52 -6.63 -11.43 8.84
CA LYS A 52 -6.87 -11.74 7.43
C LYS A 52 -6.75 -10.50 6.56
N ILE A 53 -7.35 -9.38 6.97
CA ILE A 53 -7.23 -8.09 6.29
C ILE A 53 -5.75 -7.64 6.19
N ARG A 54 -4.99 -7.73 7.29
CA ARG A 54 -3.54 -7.45 7.27
C ARG A 54 -2.81 -8.30 6.24
N ARG A 55 -3.14 -9.60 6.18
CA ARG A 55 -2.50 -10.54 5.27
C ARG A 55 -2.78 -10.19 3.81
N GLU A 56 -4.04 -9.95 3.45
CA GLU A 56 -4.45 -9.59 2.09
C GLU A 56 -3.75 -8.31 1.61
N LEU A 57 -3.64 -7.29 2.47
CA LEU A 57 -2.92 -6.05 2.14
C LEU A 57 -1.42 -6.27 1.91
N VAL A 58 -0.77 -7.10 2.72
CA VAL A 58 0.66 -7.41 2.57
C VAL A 58 0.91 -8.24 1.32
N GLU A 59 0.05 -9.21 1.01
CA GLU A 59 0.15 -10.02 -0.22
C GLU A 59 0.00 -9.16 -1.47
N ARG A 60 -0.96 -8.23 -1.46
CA ARG A 60 -1.11 -7.25 -2.54
C ARG A 60 0.08 -6.32 -2.66
N ALA A 61 0.61 -5.83 -1.55
CA ALA A 61 1.82 -5.02 -1.55
C ALA A 61 3.03 -5.80 -2.07
N LEU A 62 3.15 -7.08 -1.76
CA LEU A 62 4.20 -7.93 -2.31
C LEU A 62 4.05 -8.10 -3.83
N GLY A 63 2.83 -8.33 -4.32
CA GLY A 63 2.53 -8.36 -5.75
C GLY A 63 2.90 -7.04 -6.46
N ALA A 64 2.51 -5.91 -5.88
CA ALA A 64 2.87 -4.59 -6.40
C ALA A 64 4.38 -4.36 -6.42
N LEU A 65 5.10 -4.78 -5.35
CA LEU A 65 6.55 -4.65 -5.22
C LEU A 65 7.30 -5.37 -6.35
N MET A 66 6.81 -6.52 -6.78
CA MET A 66 7.39 -7.33 -7.86
C MET A 66 6.94 -6.88 -9.25
N THR A 67 5.96 -5.98 -9.34
CA THR A 67 5.42 -5.50 -10.61
C THR A 67 6.28 -4.34 -11.13
N PRO A 68 6.85 -4.43 -12.35
CA PRO A 68 7.47 -3.29 -13.02
C PRO A 68 6.42 -2.20 -13.26
N VAL A 69 6.77 -0.94 -12.97
CA VAL A 69 5.91 0.22 -13.24
C VAL A 69 6.74 1.30 -13.91
N GLU A 70 6.16 1.96 -14.92
CA GLU A 70 6.77 3.11 -15.61
C GLU A 70 6.16 4.43 -15.15
N GLU A 71 4.94 4.38 -14.60
CA GLU A 71 4.19 5.51 -14.08
C GLU A 71 3.60 5.21 -12.68
N GLN A 72 3.08 6.25 -12.01
CA GLN A 72 2.45 6.07 -10.71
C GLN A 72 1.23 5.16 -10.83
N THR A 73 1.26 4.03 -10.13
CA THR A 73 0.25 2.97 -10.25
C THR A 73 -0.43 2.73 -8.90
N VAL A 74 -1.76 2.69 -8.90
CA VAL A 74 -2.59 2.34 -7.75
C VAL A 74 -3.10 0.90 -7.90
N PHE A 75 -2.79 0.05 -6.92
CA PHE A 75 -3.12 -1.36 -6.89
C PHE A 75 -4.38 -1.60 -6.04
N GLU A 76 -5.55 -1.48 -6.64
CA GLU A 76 -6.85 -1.50 -5.93
C GLU A 76 -7.36 -2.90 -5.54
N LYS A 77 -6.94 -3.95 -6.25
CA LYS A 77 -7.40 -5.33 -6.06
C LYS A 77 -6.25 -6.22 -5.66
#